data_AF-A0A8J4I7M3-F1
#
_entry.id   AF-A0A8J4I7M3-F1
#
_cell.length_a   1.000
_cell.length_b   1.000
_cell.length_c   1.000
_cell.angle_alpha   90.00
_cell.angle_beta   90.00
_cell.angle_gamma   90.00
#
_symmetry.space_group_name_H-M   'P 1'
#
loop_
_entity.id
_entity.type
_entity.pdbx_description
1 polymer ?
#
loop_
_entity_poly.entity_id
_entity_poly.type
_entity_poly.pdbx_seq_one_letter_code
_entity_poly.pdbx_strand_id
1 'polypeptide(L)'
;YRYSVPSGWRAYMGLHTINEKSNHVAMRSVKRIIVHPQYDQSISDYDVALLEMETPVFFSELVQPICLPSTSRVFVYGTVCYVTGWGAIKENSHLAKTLQEARVRIINQSVCNKLYDDLITSRMLCAGNLSGGVDACQ
;
A
#
# COMPACT_ATOMS: atom_id res chain seq x y z
N TYR A 1 10.15 8.14 -15.55
CA TYR A 1 9.54 7.07 -14.75
C TYR A 1 8.48 6.32 -15.56
N ARG A 2 8.62 4.99 -15.71
CA ARG A 2 7.81 4.11 -16.60
C ARG A 2 6.30 4.20 -16.38
N TYR A 3 5.86 4.65 -15.20
CA TYR A 3 4.45 4.68 -14.79
C TYR A 3 3.89 6.09 -14.55
N SER A 4 4.59 7.13 -14.98
CA SER A 4 4.22 8.53 -14.72
C SER A 4 3.19 9.15 -15.69
N VAL A 5 2.71 8.39 -16.68
CA VAL A 5 1.74 8.87 -17.67
C VAL A 5 0.31 8.74 -17.10
N PRO A 6 -0.38 9.85 -16.75
CA PRO A 6 -1.66 9.77 -16.02
C PRO A 6 -2.78 9.05 -16.78
N SER A 7 -2.81 9.17 -18.11
CA SER A 7 -3.83 8.55 -18.97
C SER A 7 -3.82 7.02 -18.97
N GLY A 8 -2.72 6.40 -18.50
CA GLY A 8 -2.63 4.96 -18.31
C GLY A 8 -3.31 4.43 -17.05
N TRP A 9 -3.81 5.32 -16.18
CA TRP A 9 -4.28 4.95 -14.83
C TRP A 9 -5.72 5.40 -14.56
N ARG A 10 -6.40 4.61 -13.74
CA ARG A 10 -7.72 4.92 -13.16
C ARG A 10 -7.71 4.51 -11.70
N ALA A 11 -8.36 5.31 -10.87
CA ALA A 11 -8.56 5.00 -9.45
C ALA A 11 -10.01 4.54 -9.24
N TYR A 12 -10.18 3.48 -8.45
CA TYR A 12 -11.47 2.93 -8.06
C TYR A 12 -11.59 3.01 -6.53
N MET A 13 -12.72 3.49 -6.02
CA MET A 13 -13.01 3.61 -4.58
C MET A 13 -14.32 2.88 -4.25
N GLY A 14 -14.41 2.32 -3.05
CA GLY A 14 -15.57 1.52 -2.60
C GLY A 14 -15.65 0.13 -3.23
N LEU A 15 -14.61 -0.29 -3.97
CA LEU A 15 -14.55 -1.61 -4.60
C LEU A 15 -14.26 -2.69 -3.54
N HIS A 16 -15.04 -3.77 -3.52
CA HIS A 16 -14.74 -4.95 -2.68
C HIS A 16 -14.31 -6.15 -3.51
N THR A 17 -14.94 -6.38 -4.66
CA THR A 17 -14.58 -7.44 -5.60
C THR A 17 -14.08 -6.86 -6.92
N ILE A 18 -12.92 -7.33 -7.41
CA ILE A 18 -12.37 -6.92 -8.71
C ILE A 18 -13.41 -7.22 -9.80
N ASN A 19 -13.61 -6.25 -10.70
CA ASN A 19 -14.60 -6.26 -11.79
C ASN A 19 -16.07 -6.25 -11.34
N GLU A 20 -16.35 -5.95 -10.07
CA GLU A 20 -17.71 -5.67 -9.62
C GLU A 20 -18.29 -4.49 -10.41
N LYS A 21 -19.47 -4.70 -11.00
CA LYS A 21 -20.26 -3.65 -11.65
C LYS A 21 -21.34 -3.21 -10.68
N SER A 22 -21.01 -2.25 -9.83
CA SER A 22 -21.95 -1.68 -8.86
C SER A 22 -21.95 -0.16 -8.92
N ASN A 23 -23.11 0.43 -8.64
CA ASN A 23 -23.30 1.88 -8.62
C ASN A 23 -22.60 2.55 -7.42
N HIS A 24 -22.20 1.79 -6.40
CA HIS A 24 -21.48 2.33 -5.24
C HIS A 24 -19.98 2.55 -5.52
N VAL A 25 -19.44 1.92 -6.57
CA VAL A 25 -18.02 2.04 -6.93
C VAL A 25 -17.79 3.34 -7.68
N ALA A 26 -16.96 4.21 -7.11
CA ALA A 26 -16.54 5.44 -7.77
C ALA A 26 -15.28 5.20 -8.60
N MET A 27 -15.33 5.53 -9.90
CA MET A 27 -14.16 5.54 -10.78
C MET A 27 -13.73 6.99 -11.06
N ARG A 28 -12.42 7.26 -11.02
CA ARG A 28 -11.82 8.56 -11.39
C ARG A 28 -10.62 8.38 -12.30
N SER A 29 -10.52 9.27 -13.29
CA SER A 29 -9.30 9.46 -14.07
C SER A 29 -8.23 10.16 -13.22
N VAL A 30 -6.97 9.84 -13.50
CA VAL A 30 -5.82 10.50 -12.87
C VAL A 30 -5.41 11.70 -13.70
N LYS A 31 -5.34 12.87 -13.08
CA LYS A 31 -4.92 14.14 -13.69
C LYS A 31 -3.40 14.27 -13.74
N ARG A 32 -2.75 14.04 -12.61
CA ARG A 32 -1.29 14.06 -12.49
C ARG A 32 -0.79 13.03 -11.48
N ILE A 33 0.40 12.52 -11.75
CA ILE A 33 1.16 11.62 -10.88
C ILE A 33 2.38 12.39 -10.40
N ILE A 34 2.51 12.57 -9.09
CA ILE A 34 3.60 13.30 -8.45
C ILE A 34 4.47 12.27 -7.73
N VAL A 35 5.56 11.86 -8.37
CA VAL A 35 6.56 10.97 -7.75
C VAL A 35 7.38 11.77 -6.74
N HIS A 36 7.74 11.16 -5.60
CA HIS A 36 8.61 11.82 -4.65
C HIS A 36 9.92 12.26 -5.32
N PRO A 37 10.37 13.51 -5.17
CA PRO A 37 11.54 14.03 -5.90
C PRO A 37 12.86 13.34 -5.54
N GLN A 38 12.90 12.68 -4.38
CA GLN A 38 14.05 11.90 -3.90
C GLN A 38 13.88 10.39 -4.06
N TYR A 39 12.88 9.92 -4.83
CA TYR A 39 12.70 8.48 -5.06
C TYR A 39 13.95 7.87 -5.72
N ASP A 40 14.52 6.89 -5.04
CA ASP A 40 15.67 6.13 -5.49
C ASP A 40 15.25 4.70 -5.82
N GLN A 41 15.25 4.37 -7.11
CA GLN A 41 14.87 3.05 -7.60
C GLN A 41 15.86 1.94 -7.22
N SER A 42 17.13 2.28 -6.96
CA SER A 42 18.17 1.27 -6.69
C SER A 42 18.01 0.63 -5.32
N ILE A 43 17.53 1.40 -4.34
CA ILE A 43 17.33 0.97 -2.95
C ILE A 43 15.87 1.08 -2.50
N SER A 44 14.97 1.46 -3.40
CA SER A 44 13.54 1.72 -3.12
C SER A 44 13.32 2.73 -1.98
N ASP A 45 14.22 3.69 -1.81
CA ASP A 45 14.07 4.74 -0.80
C ASP A 45 13.16 5.86 -1.32
N TYR A 46 12.39 6.47 -0.42
CA TYR A 46 11.30 7.39 -0.76
C TYR A 46 10.29 6.81 -1.78
N ASP A 47 9.98 5.51 -1.67
CA ASP A 47 9.00 4.83 -2.52
C ASP A 47 7.55 5.25 -2.18
N VAL A 48 7.18 6.45 -2.62
CA VAL A 48 5.85 7.04 -2.44
C VAL A 48 5.53 7.99 -3.60
N ALA A 49 4.27 8.03 -4.01
CA ALA A 49 3.76 8.97 -4.99
C ALA A 49 2.34 9.43 -4.65
N LEU A 50 1.96 10.62 -5.14
CA LEU A 50 0.60 11.14 -5.05
C LEU A 50 -0.09 11.07 -6.40
N LEU A 51 -1.34 10.61 -6.41
CA LEU A 51 -2.22 10.64 -7.57
C LEU A 51 -3.28 11.73 -7.36
N GLU A 52 -3.23 12.80 -8.15
CA GLU A 52 -4.32 13.78 -8.18
C GLU A 52 -5.41 13.29 -9.14
N MET A 53 -6.64 13.25 -8.66
CA MET A 53 -7.79 12.88 -9.46
C MET A 53 -8.27 14.06 -10.31
N GLU A 54 -8.76 13.77 -11.52
CA GLU A 54 -9.32 14.80 -12.43
C GLU A 54 -10.54 15.50 -11.81
N THR A 55 -11.37 14.74 -11.08
CA THR A 55 -12.53 15.26 -10.36
C THR A 55 -12.55 14.74 -8.92
N PRO A 56 -13.13 15.49 -7.97
CA PRO A 56 -13.24 15.03 -6.58
C PRO A 56 -14.00 13.71 -6.44
N VAL A 57 -13.67 12.99 -5.37
CA VAL A 57 -14.43 11.82 -4.91
C VAL A 57 -15.32 12.26 -3.76
N PHE A 58 -16.60 11.89 -3.81
CA PHE A 58 -17.55 12.16 -2.75
C PHE A 58 -17.50 11.02 -1.73
N PHE A 59 -17.52 11.38 -0.45
CA PHE A 59 -17.53 10.39 0.63
C PHE A 59 -18.90 9.73 0.74
N SER A 60 -18.88 8.46 1.11
CA SER A 60 -20.05 7.61 1.31
C SER A 60 -19.75 6.59 2.41
N GLU A 61 -20.72 5.73 2.74
CA GLU A 61 -20.47 4.63 3.70
C GLU A 61 -19.31 3.71 3.28
N LEU A 62 -19.05 3.58 1.97
CA LEU A 62 -18.01 2.71 1.41
C LEU A 62 -16.77 3.47 0.94
N VAL A 63 -16.79 4.80 0.96
CA VAL A 63 -15.68 5.65 0.51
C VAL A 63 -15.38 6.68 1.57
N GLN A 64 -14.31 6.45 2.33
CA GLN A 64 -13.84 7.31 3.40
C GLN A 64 -12.33 7.52 3.30
N PRO A 65 -11.81 8.69 3.69
CA PRO A 65 -10.37 8.90 3.76
C PRO A 65 -9.78 8.17 4.98
N ILE A 66 -8.47 7.87 4.91
CA ILE A 66 -7.70 7.43 6.06
C ILE A 66 -6.91 8.59 6.66
N CYS A 67 -6.63 8.52 7.96
CA CYS A 67 -5.76 9.48 8.64
C CYS A 67 -4.29 9.22 8.28
N LEU A 68 -3.52 10.31 8.11
CA LEU A 68 -2.07 10.22 8.04
C LEU A 68 -1.46 10.32 9.45
N PRO A 69 -0.37 9.59 9.74
CA PRO A 69 0.32 9.70 11.02
C PRO A 69 0.97 11.08 11.18
N SER A 70 1.06 11.55 12.42
CA SER A 70 1.90 12.71 12.77
C SER A 70 3.36 12.44 12.44
N THR A 71 4.13 13.48 12.09
CA THR A 71 5.58 13.40 11.89
C THR A 71 6.33 12.96 13.15
N SER A 72 5.74 13.12 14.33
CA SER A 72 6.27 12.67 15.62
C SER A 72 5.85 11.25 16.00
N ARG A 73 5.10 10.54 15.14
CA ARG A 73 4.59 9.20 15.45
C ARG A 73 5.74 8.20 15.51
N VAL A 74 5.83 7.48 16.62
CA VAL A 74 6.73 6.34 16.78
C VAL A 74 5.93 5.04 16.65
N PHE A 75 6.43 4.13 15.81
CA PHE A 75 5.85 2.80 15.60
C PHE A 75 6.58 1.78 16.47
N VAL A 76 5.92 1.32 17.54
CA VAL A 76 6.51 0.40 18.51
C VAL A 76 6.54 -1.02 17.92
N TYR A 77 7.67 -1.72 18.06
CA TYR A 77 7.77 -3.12 17.64
C TYR A 77 6.74 -4.01 18.37
N GLY A 78 6.28 -5.06 17.71
CA GLY A 78 5.23 -5.96 18.21
C GLY A 78 3.80 -5.41 18.10
N THR A 79 3.64 -4.12 17.78
CA THR A 79 2.33 -3.51 17.48
C THR A 79 1.67 -4.27 16.35
N VAL A 80 0.39 -4.61 16.54
CA VAL A 80 -0.41 -5.28 15.52
C VAL A 80 -0.87 -4.26 14.49
N CYS A 81 -0.71 -4.60 13.22
CA CYS A 81 -1.17 -3.81 12.09
C CYS A 81 -1.92 -4.71 11.10
N TYR A 82 -2.62 -4.08 10.17
CA TYR A 82 -3.39 -4.75 9.13
C TYR A 82 -2.94 -4.26 7.78
N VAL A 83 -2.73 -5.19 6.85
CA VAL A 83 -2.47 -4.90 5.44
C VAL A 83 -3.65 -5.44 4.66
N THR A 84 -4.21 -4.62 3.76
CA THR A 84 -5.36 -5.01 2.94
C THR A 84 -5.02 -4.89 1.47
N GLY A 85 -5.61 -5.76 0.63
CA GLY A 85 -5.39 -5.70 -0.80
C GLY A 85 -5.95 -6.89 -1.56
N TRP A 86 -5.72 -6.89 -2.87
CA TRP A 86 -6.12 -7.95 -3.79
C TRP A 86 -4.90 -8.69 -4.39
N GLY A 87 -3.81 -8.76 -3.61
CA GLY A 87 -2.59 -9.45 -4.00
C GLY A 87 -2.79 -10.96 -4.19
N ALA A 88 -1.70 -11.66 -4.52
CA ALA A 88 -1.69 -13.12 -4.46
C ALA A 88 -1.86 -13.57 -3.00
N ILE A 89 -2.65 -14.62 -2.77
CA ILE A 89 -2.89 -15.19 -1.42
C ILE A 89 -1.87 -16.30 -1.13
N LYS A 90 -1.23 -16.85 -2.17
CA LYS A 90 -0.15 -17.81 -2.04
C LYS A 90 0.91 -17.48 -3.07
N GLU A 91 2.14 -17.90 -2.81
CA GLU A 91 3.19 -17.81 -3.82
C GLU A 91 2.75 -18.46 -5.13
N ASN A 92 2.99 -17.75 -6.22
CA ASN A 92 2.64 -18.18 -7.58
C ASN A 92 1.13 -18.46 -7.79
N SER A 93 0.24 -17.88 -6.96
CA SER A 93 -1.20 -17.97 -7.16
C SER A 93 -1.76 -16.83 -8.00
N HIS A 94 -3.01 -16.99 -8.43
CA HIS A 94 -3.79 -15.88 -8.98
C HIS A 94 -4.06 -14.82 -7.90
N LEU A 95 -4.28 -13.58 -8.37
CA LEU A 95 -4.70 -12.46 -7.53
C LEU A 95 -6.07 -12.75 -6.91
N ALA A 96 -6.26 -12.30 -5.67
CA ALA A 96 -7.53 -12.39 -4.99
C ALA A 96 -8.59 -11.57 -5.73
N LYS A 97 -9.78 -12.13 -5.94
CA LYS A 97 -10.91 -11.37 -6.51
C LYS A 97 -11.55 -10.45 -5.48
N THR A 98 -11.65 -10.89 -4.24
CA THR A 98 -12.26 -10.16 -3.14
C THR A 98 -11.18 -9.58 -2.24
N LEU A 99 -11.41 -8.41 -1.65
CA LEU A 99 -10.46 -7.74 -0.78
C LEU A 99 -10.06 -8.66 0.38
N GLN A 100 -8.77 -8.82 0.60
CA GLN A 100 -8.20 -9.60 1.69
C GLN A 100 -7.63 -8.68 2.77
N GLU A 101 -7.45 -9.23 3.96
CA GLU A 101 -6.78 -8.58 5.09
C GLU A 101 -5.80 -9.57 5.73
N ALA A 102 -4.58 -9.09 6.01
CA ALA A 102 -3.55 -9.81 6.73
C ALA A 102 -3.21 -9.09 8.03
N ARG A 103 -3.24 -9.83 9.14
CA ARG A 103 -2.85 -9.33 10.47
C ARG A 103 -1.36 -9.56 10.69
N VAL A 104 -0.59 -8.48 10.75
CA VAL A 104 0.88 -8.51 10.89
C VAL A 104 1.33 -7.82 12.17
N ARG A 105 2.61 -7.96 12.53
CA ARG A 105 3.23 -7.24 13.65
C ARG A 105 4.45 -6.50 13.18
N ILE A 106 4.64 -5.28 13.70
CA ILE A 106 5.84 -4.49 13.43
C ILE A 106 7.07 -5.24 13.96
N ILE A 107 8.06 -5.41 13.09
CA ILE A 107 9.35 -6.04 13.40
C ILE A 107 10.31 -4.95 13.86
N ASN A 108 11.17 -5.28 14.82
CA ASN A 108 12.20 -4.36 15.28
C ASN A 108 13.13 -3.96 14.12
N GLN A 109 13.38 -2.65 13.96
CA GLN A 109 14.17 -2.12 12.85
C GLN A 109 15.56 -2.77 12.73
N SER A 110 16.26 -2.96 13.84
CA SER A 110 17.62 -3.54 13.82
C SER A 110 17.62 -5.02 13.41
N VAL A 111 16.57 -5.75 13.78
CA VAL A 111 16.38 -7.14 13.34
C VAL A 111 16.06 -7.15 11.85
N CYS A 112 15.18 -6.27 11.38
CA CYS A 112 14.86 -6.21 9.97
C CYS A 112 16.07 -5.81 9.12
N ASN A 113 16.83 -4.78 9.52
CA ASN A 113 17.98 -4.32 8.76
C ASN A 113 19.01 -5.43 8.55
N LYS A 114 19.24 -6.26 9.58
CA LYS A 114 20.12 -7.44 9.49
C LYS A 114 19.61 -8.52 8.54
N LEU A 115 18.30 -8.70 8.41
CA LEU A 115 17.71 -9.66 7.47
C LEU A 115 17.84 -9.21 6.01
N TYR A 116 18.10 -7.93 5.79
CA TYR A 116 18.20 -7.29 4.48
C TYR A 116 19.60 -6.69 4.24
N ASP A 117 20.65 -7.26 4.85
CA ASP A 117 22.05 -6.88 4.64
C ASP A 117 22.32 -5.36 4.78
N ASP A 118 21.72 -4.74 5.79
CA ASP A 118 21.83 -3.32 6.12
C ASP A 118 21.28 -2.34 5.06
N LEU A 119 20.41 -2.81 4.15
CA LEU A 119 19.78 -1.99 3.11
C LEU A 119 18.51 -1.24 3.55
N ILE A 120 18.00 -1.49 4.77
CA ILE A 120 16.77 -0.86 5.26
C ILE A 120 17.08 0.54 5.80
N THR A 121 16.47 1.54 5.18
CA THR A 121 16.64 2.93 5.61
C THR A 121 15.77 3.28 6.81
N SER A 122 16.04 4.42 7.47
CA SER A 122 15.21 4.91 8.59
C SER A 122 13.79 5.32 8.18
N ARG A 123 13.46 5.29 6.89
CA ARG A 123 12.14 5.62 6.31
C ARG A 123 11.32 4.38 5.98
N MET A 124 11.90 3.20 6.18
CA MET A 124 11.26 1.90 5.96
C MET A 124 10.91 1.24 7.29
N LEU A 125 9.83 0.46 7.29
CA LEU A 125 9.39 -0.34 8.43
C LEU A 125 9.10 -1.75 7.93
N CYS A 126 9.35 -2.73 8.79
CA CYS A 126 9.08 -4.12 8.48
C CYS A 126 7.94 -4.62 9.35
N ALA A 127 7.06 -5.43 8.78
CA ALA A 127 5.98 -6.08 9.50
C ALA A 127 5.74 -7.46 8.93
N GLY A 128 5.34 -8.41 9.78
CA GLY A 128 5.06 -9.77 9.36
C GLY A 128 5.16 -10.75 10.51
N ASN A 129 5.18 -12.03 10.17
CA ASN A 129 5.53 -13.10 11.10
C ASN A 129 6.91 -13.66 10.75
N LEU A 130 7.88 -13.56 11.67
CA LEU A 130 9.23 -14.11 11.46
C LEU A 130 9.23 -15.63 11.27
N SER A 131 8.19 -16.33 11.75
CA SER A 131 8.00 -17.77 11.50
C SER A 131 7.30 -18.07 10.17
N GLY A 132 7.04 -17.05 9.35
CA GLY A 132 6.34 -17.16 8.07
C GLY A 132 4.81 -17.24 8.17
N GLY A 133 4.17 -17.32 7.00
CA GLY A 133 2.75 -17.65 6.83
C GLY A 133 1.77 -16.49 6.68
N VAL A 134 2.03 -15.30 7.24
CA VAL A 134 1.17 -14.12 7.06
C VAL A 134 2.03 -12.90 6.74
N ASP A 135 1.87 -12.36 5.54
CA ASP A 135 2.57 -11.17 5.01
C ASP A 135 1.73 -10.45 3.92
N ALA A 136 2.25 -9.37 3.33
CA ALA A 136 1.55 -8.56 2.32
C ALA A 136 1.25 -9.31 1.00
N CYS A 137 1.97 -10.39 0.72
CA CYS A 137 1.84 -11.22 -0.50
C CYS A 137 1.54 -12.71 -0.20
N GLN A 138 1.38 -13.09 1.08
CA GLN A 138 1.09 -14.45 1.54
C GLN A 138 0.07 -14.44 2.68
#